data_AF-A0A1I5ALF9-F1
#
_entry.id   AF-A0A1I5ALF9-F1
#
_cell.length_a   1.000
_cell.length_b   1.000
_cell.length_c   1.000
_cell.angle_alpha   90.00
_cell.angle_beta   90.00
_cell.angle_gamma   90.00
#
_symmetry.space_group_name_H-M   'P 1'
#
loop_
_entity.id
_entity.type
_entity.pdbx_description
1 polymer ?
#
loop_
_entity_poly.entity_id
_entity_poly.type
_entity_poly.pdbx_seq_one_letter_code
_entity_poly.pdbx_strand_id
1 'polypeptide(L)'
;MTGKLKITIDDLHRDAVRGLLLDSADDFERDHGESLDADPNPMGFSALLTFATATMLHRRFAPAYTLADVIRFVARVRVALDDPKALGALVIEKTIRMLLEDPALGEAPPFGAPPEDMVAALYAVLFHLVDEAGLDEGGVDSLIAEAAQVVDGREFDVDALPVPVPPELMERLRRS
;
A
#
# COMPACT_ATOMS: atom_id res chain seq x y z
N MET A 1 -18.94 14.35 2.46
CA MET A 1 -19.50 14.79 1.17
C MET A 1 -19.49 13.52 0.35
N THR A 2 -20.60 12.81 0.25
CA THR A 2 -20.56 11.42 -0.23
C THR A 2 -20.26 11.37 -1.73
N GLY A 3 -19.20 10.63 -2.08
CA GLY A 3 -18.81 10.37 -3.46
C GLY A 3 -18.20 8.99 -3.55
N LYS A 4 -18.66 8.19 -4.52
CA LYS A 4 -17.96 6.99 -4.94
C LYS A 4 -16.90 7.38 -5.96
N LEU A 5 -15.71 6.81 -5.81
CA LEU A 5 -14.59 7.00 -6.70
C LEU A 5 -14.27 5.68 -7.39
N LYS A 6 -14.14 5.70 -8.71
CA LYS A 6 -13.56 4.59 -9.44
C LYS A 6 -12.08 4.88 -9.67
N ILE A 7 -11.21 4.02 -9.17
CA ILE A 7 -9.77 4.07 -9.41
C ILE A 7 -9.49 3.06 -10.52
N THR A 8 -8.72 3.46 -11.53
CA THR A 8 -8.31 2.57 -12.63
C THR A 8 -6.82 2.33 -12.59
N ILE A 9 -6.39 1.08 -12.79
CA ILE A 9 -4.97 0.71 -12.83
C ILE A 9 -4.53 0.49 -14.28
N ASP A 10 -3.87 1.50 -14.84
CA ASP A 10 -3.18 1.42 -16.14
C ASP A 10 -1.72 0.90 -16.03
N ASP A 11 -1.03 0.91 -17.16
CA ASP A 11 0.35 0.43 -17.30
C ASP A 11 1.36 1.31 -16.52
N LEU A 12 1.12 2.62 -16.41
CA LEU A 12 2.01 3.52 -15.64
C LEU A 12 2.09 3.05 -14.18
N HIS A 13 0.95 2.78 -13.55
CA HIS A 13 0.93 2.34 -12.16
C HIS A 13 1.59 0.97 -11.99
N ARG A 14 1.36 0.05 -12.94
CA ARG A 14 1.92 -1.30 -12.90
C ARG A 14 3.44 -1.27 -13.02
N ASP A 15 3.94 -0.52 -14.00
CA ASP A 15 5.37 -0.36 -14.26
C ASP A 15 6.05 0.33 -13.08
N ALA A 16 5.42 1.37 -12.50
CA ALA A 16 5.96 2.04 -11.33
C ALA A 16 6.02 1.11 -10.11
N VAL A 17 4.99 0.33 -9.79
CA VAL A 17 5.06 -0.61 -8.65
C VAL A 17 6.08 -1.72 -8.91
N ARG A 18 6.23 -2.16 -10.17
CA ARG A 18 7.25 -3.12 -10.56
C ARG A 18 8.65 -2.57 -10.34
N GLY A 19 8.93 -1.36 -10.82
CA GLY A 19 10.21 -0.69 -10.63
C GLY A 19 10.50 -0.42 -9.16
N LEU A 20 9.49 0.00 -8.39
CA LEU A 20 9.64 0.22 -6.95
C LEU A 20 10.12 -1.06 -6.22
N LEU A 21 9.62 -2.24 -6.63
CA LEU A 21 9.91 -3.51 -5.96
C LEU A 21 11.19 -4.20 -6.46
N LEU A 22 11.62 -3.93 -7.69
CA LEU A 22 12.70 -4.66 -8.35
C LEU A 22 13.96 -3.81 -8.59
N ASP A 23 13.80 -2.49 -8.72
CA ASP A 23 14.91 -1.60 -9.07
C ASP A 23 15.53 -0.95 -7.83
N SER A 24 16.65 -0.25 -8.04
CA SER A 24 17.21 0.62 -7.02
C SER A 24 16.33 1.86 -6.81
N ALA A 25 16.38 2.47 -5.64
CA ALA A 25 15.63 3.70 -5.37
C ALA A 25 16.00 4.84 -6.36
N ASP A 26 17.27 4.93 -6.76
CA ASP A 26 17.74 5.92 -7.73
C ASP A 26 17.19 5.66 -9.14
N ASP A 27 17.10 4.39 -9.55
CA ASP A 27 16.53 4.01 -10.84
C ASP A 27 15.03 4.23 -10.87
N PHE A 28 14.33 3.86 -9.80
CA PHE A 28 12.89 4.10 -9.66
C PHE A 28 12.56 5.60 -9.78
N GLU A 29 13.26 6.45 -9.02
CA GLU A 29 13.03 7.90 -9.06
C GLU A 29 13.30 8.48 -10.45
N ARG A 30 14.41 8.05 -11.08
CA ARG A 30 14.80 8.48 -12.42
C ARG A 30 13.79 8.08 -13.49
N ASP A 31 13.25 6.87 -13.43
CA ASP A 31 12.41 6.30 -14.49
C ASP A 31 10.91 6.60 -14.28
N HIS A 32 10.46 6.78 -13.04
CA HIS A 32 9.04 6.90 -12.72
C HIS A 32 8.63 8.21 -12.04
N GLY A 33 9.53 8.94 -11.38
CA GLY A 33 9.21 10.11 -10.56
C GLY A 33 8.40 11.18 -11.31
N GLU A 34 8.92 11.68 -12.43
CA GLU A 34 8.25 12.71 -13.25
C GLU A 34 6.90 12.22 -13.80
N SER A 35 6.81 10.95 -14.20
CA SER A 35 5.58 10.39 -14.77
C SER A 35 4.48 10.22 -13.72
N LEU A 36 4.83 9.81 -12.50
CA LEU A 36 3.90 9.73 -11.36
C LEU A 36 3.45 11.11 -10.89
N ASP A 37 4.34 12.10 -10.88
CA ASP A 37 3.98 13.49 -10.55
C ASP A 37 3.01 14.09 -11.57
N ALA A 38 3.16 13.74 -12.84
CA ALA A 38 2.30 14.19 -13.94
C ALA A 38 1.01 13.36 -14.10
N ASP A 39 0.82 12.31 -13.31
CA ASP A 39 -0.26 11.34 -13.47
C ASP A 39 -1.66 12.01 -13.37
N PRO A 40 -2.54 11.83 -14.38
CA PRO A 40 -3.95 12.24 -14.30
C PRO A 40 -4.75 11.55 -13.19
N ASN A 41 -4.35 10.36 -12.76
CA ASN A 41 -4.95 9.54 -11.72
C ASN A 41 -3.92 9.19 -10.61
N PRO A 42 -3.49 10.15 -9.78
CA PRO A 42 -2.44 9.93 -8.79
C PRO A 42 -2.85 8.96 -7.65
N MET A 43 -4.11 8.51 -7.63
CA MET A 43 -4.57 7.48 -6.71
C MET A 43 -4.28 6.05 -7.18
N GLY A 44 -4.04 5.82 -8.48
CA GLY A 44 -3.84 4.48 -9.01
C GLY A 44 -2.59 3.81 -8.42
N PHE A 45 -1.47 4.53 -8.36
CA PHE A 45 -0.22 4.01 -7.78
C PHE A 45 -0.38 3.65 -6.30
N SER A 46 -0.93 4.57 -5.51
CA SER A 46 -1.15 4.37 -4.07
C SER A 46 -2.15 3.24 -3.78
N ALA A 47 -3.21 3.12 -4.59
CA ALA A 47 -4.18 2.04 -4.47
C ALA A 47 -3.52 0.70 -4.80
N LEU A 48 -2.79 0.60 -5.90
CA LEU A 48 -2.12 -0.63 -6.30
C LEU A 48 -1.13 -1.12 -5.22
N LEU A 49 -0.33 -0.22 -4.64
CA LEU A 49 0.57 -0.54 -3.52
C LEU A 49 -0.19 -1.07 -2.30
N THR A 50 -1.27 -0.38 -1.94
CA THR A 50 -2.10 -0.75 -0.78
C THR A 50 -2.67 -2.16 -0.97
N PHE A 51 -3.21 -2.45 -2.15
CA PHE A 51 -3.80 -3.75 -2.44
C PHE A 51 -2.75 -4.85 -2.65
N ALA A 52 -1.59 -4.55 -3.21
CA ALA A 52 -0.47 -5.50 -3.27
C ALA A 52 -0.02 -5.91 -1.85
N THR A 53 0.08 -4.92 -0.94
CA THR A 53 0.41 -5.16 0.46
C THR A 53 -0.66 -6.00 1.15
N ALA A 54 -1.95 -5.64 0.97
CA ALA A 54 -3.07 -6.40 1.53
C ALA A 54 -3.08 -7.85 1.01
N THR A 55 -2.90 -8.07 -0.30
CA THR A 55 -2.81 -9.40 -0.90
C THR A 55 -1.70 -10.23 -0.27
N MET A 56 -0.50 -9.66 -0.11
CA MET A 56 0.62 -10.37 0.53
C MET A 56 0.36 -10.67 2.01
N LEU A 57 -0.23 -9.73 2.75
CA LEU A 57 -0.64 -9.94 4.14
C LEU A 57 -1.68 -11.04 4.25
N HIS A 58 -2.70 -11.06 3.39
CA HIS A 58 -3.70 -12.13 3.38
C HIS A 58 -3.07 -13.48 3.04
N ARG A 59 -2.15 -13.57 2.07
CA ARG A 59 -1.41 -14.81 1.78
C ARG A 59 -0.63 -15.31 2.99
N ARG A 60 0.01 -14.41 3.73
CA ARG A 60 0.82 -14.73 4.91
C ARG A 60 -0.02 -15.16 6.12
N PHE A 61 -1.10 -14.43 6.39
CA PHE A 61 -1.87 -14.56 7.62
C PHE A 61 -3.14 -15.42 7.47
N ALA A 62 -3.44 -15.93 6.28
CA ALA A 62 -4.56 -16.84 6.05
C ALA A 62 -4.35 -18.22 6.72
N PRO A 63 -5.45 -18.92 7.08
CA PRO A 63 -6.83 -18.44 7.09
C PRO A 63 -7.18 -17.62 8.35
N ALA A 64 -6.29 -17.59 9.35
CA ALA A 64 -6.48 -16.89 10.61
C ALA A 64 -5.13 -16.49 11.22
N TYR A 65 -5.14 -15.38 11.94
CA TYR A 65 -3.99 -14.86 12.68
C TYR A 65 -4.39 -14.51 14.11
N THR A 66 -3.40 -14.42 14.98
CA THR A 66 -3.56 -13.81 16.30
C THR A 66 -2.85 -12.46 16.35
N LEU A 67 -3.25 -11.60 17.30
CA LEU A 67 -2.52 -10.36 17.55
C LEU A 67 -1.03 -10.61 17.85
N ALA A 68 -0.71 -11.72 18.52
CA ALA A 68 0.68 -12.09 18.80
C ALA A 68 1.47 -12.39 17.51
N ASP A 69 0.84 -12.92 16.48
CA ASP A 69 1.49 -13.17 15.18
C ASP A 69 1.79 -11.86 14.46
N VAL A 70 0.87 -10.90 14.50
CA VAL A 70 1.09 -9.54 13.98
C VAL A 70 2.23 -8.86 14.74
N ILE A 71 2.24 -8.90 16.08
CA ILE A 71 3.31 -8.29 16.89
C ILE A 71 4.68 -8.89 16.56
N ARG A 72 4.76 -10.22 16.41
CA ARG A 72 6.02 -10.89 16.01
C ARG A 72 6.45 -10.47 14.60
N PHE A 73 5.50 -10.32 13.69
CA PHE A 73 5.80 -9.87 12.33
C PHE A 73 6.26 -8.42 12.29
N VAL A 74 5.62 -7.51 13.04
CA VAL A 74 6.08 -6.11 13.21
C VAL A 74 7.51 -6.06 13.72
N ALA A 75 7.88 -6.93 14.67
CA ALA A 75 9.26 -7.00 15.14
C ALA A 75 10.24 -7.41 14.03
N ARG A 76 9.87 -8.33 13.13
CA ARG A 76 10.70 -8.71 11.98
C ARG A 76 10.82 -7.58 10.96
N VAL A 77 9.72 -6.93 10.61
CA VAL A 77 9.72 -5.76 9.72
C VAL A 77 10.68 -4.70 10.25
N ARG A 78 10.58 -4.36 11.54
CA ARG A 78 11.47 -3.36 12.16
C ARG A 78 12.93 -3.77 12.18
N VAL A 79 13.25 -5.06 12.37
CA VAL A 79 14.63 -5.55 12.33
C VAL A 79 15.22 -5.49 10.92
N ALA A 80 14.38 -5.55 9.88
CA ALA A 80 14.80 -5.44 8.49
C ALA A 80 15.06 -4.00 8.02
N LEU A 81 14.65 -2.98 8.81
CA LEU A 81 14.94 -1.58 8.51
C LEU A 81 16.38 -1.22 8.86
N ASP A 82 16.97 -0.27 8.11
CA ASP A 82 18.28 0.30 8.41
C ASP A 82 18.36 0.90 9.83
N ASP A 83 17.28 1.59 10.25
CA ASP A 83 17.06 1.98 11.64
C ASP A 83 15.75 1.35 12.17
N PRO A 84 15.84 0.35 13.07
CA PRO A 84 14.67 -0.30 13.66
C PRO A 84 13.73 0.63 14.44
N LYS A 85 14.17 1.84 14.79
CA LYS A 85 13.36 2.86 15.47
C LYS A 85 12.81 3.93 14.53
N ALA A 86 13.18 3.92 13.25
CA ALA A 86 12.69 4.89 12.27
C ALA A 86 11.16 4.89 12.17
N LEU A 87 10.53 3.71 12.31
CA LEU A 87 9.08 3.56 12.26
C LEU A 87 8.50 3.06 13.59
N GLY A 88 7.44 3.73 14.03
CA GLY A 88 6.70 3.37 15.24
C GLY A 88 6.04 2.00 15.11
N ALA A 89 6.34 1.09 16.02
CA ALA A 89 5.79 -0.27 15.99
C ALA A 89 4.26 -0.31 15.98
N LEU A 90 3.61 0.62 16.68
CA LEU A 90 2.15 0.71 16.72
C LEU A 90 1.56 1.17 15.38
N VAL A 91 2.26 2.03 14.62
CA VAL A 91 1.83 2.46 13.29
C VAL A 91 1.88 1.29 12.32
N ILE A 92 2.96 0.51 12.34
CA ILE A 92 3.11 -0.71 11.53
C ILE A 92 2.02 -1.73 11.90
N GLU A 93 1.83 -2.01 13.20
CA GLU A 93 0.81 -2.94 13.68
C GLU A 93 -0.60 -2.55 13.19
N LYS A 94 -1.00 -1.29 13.41
CA LYS A 94 -2.33 -0.81 13.03
C LYS A 94 -2.50 -0.78 11.51
N THR A 95 -1.46 -0.45 10.75
CA THR A 95 -1.47 -0.52 9.28
C THR A 95 -1.71 -1.96 8.80
N ILE A 96 -1.01 -2.94 9.36
CA ILE A 96 -1.23 -4.36 9.03
C ILE A 96 -2.65 -4.79 9.39
N ARG A 97 -3.12 -4.47 10.61
CA ARG A 97 -4.45 -4.84 11.08
C ARG A 97 -5.56 -4.21 10.24
N MET A 98 -5.37 -2.97 9.79
CA MET A 98 -6.28 -2.30 8.87
C MET A 98 -6.36 -3.04 7.53
N LEU A 99 -5.22 -3.43 6.95
CA LEU A 99 -5.17 -4.17 5.68
C LEU A 99 -5.68 -5.61 5.79
N LEU A 100 -5.63 -6.20 6.99
CA LEU A 100 -6.26 -7.48 7.31
C LEU A 100 -7.74 -7.33 7.70
N GLU A 101 -8.32 -6.14 7.57
CA GLU A 101 -9.72 -5.83 7.89
C GLU A 101 -10.11 -6.22 9.33
N ASP A 102 -9.22 -6.00 10.31
CA ASP A 102 -9.46 -6.34 11.71
C ASP A 102 -10.64 -5.54 12.30
N PRO A 103 -11.79 -6.17 12.64
CA PRO A 103 -12.96 -5.47 13.16
C PRO A 103 -12.75 -4.90 14.57
N ALA A 104 -11.71 -5.34 15.30
CA ALA A 104 -11.36 -4.80 16.60
C ALA A 104 -10.51 -3.52 16.51
N LEU A 105 -10.15 -3.07 15.30
CA LEU A 105 -9.46 -1.81 15.10
C LEU A 105 -10.46 -0.64 15.25
N GLY A 106 -10.51 -0.04 16.44
CA GLY A 106 -11.44 1.04 16.76
C GLY A 106 -10.98 2.45 16.36
N GLU A 107 -9.89 2.57 15.61
CA GLU A 107 -9.30 3.84 15.21
C GLU A 107 -9.08 3.84 13.69
N ALA A 108 -9.35 4.98 13.06
CA ALA A 108 -9.06 5.16 11.65
C ALA A 108 -7.61 5.63 11.44
N PRO A 109 -6.98 5.29 10.30
CA PRO A 109 -5.74 5.92 9.86
C PRO A 109 -5.83 7.46 9.90
N PRO A 110 -4.73 8.19 10.17
CA PRO A 110 -3.34 7.73 10.27
C PRO A 110 -2.91 7.31 11.69
N PHE A 111 -3.86 6.89 12.54
CA PHE A 111 -3.58 6.28 13.85
C PHE A 111 -2.82 7.16 14.86
N GLY A 112 -3.04 8.47 14.80
CA GLY A 112 -2.35 9.45 15.63
C GLY A 112 -0.89 9.69 15.26
N ALA A 113 -0.45 9.19 14.09
CA ALA A 113 0.85 9.46 13.50
C ALA A 113 0.73 10.38 12.27
N PRO A 114 1.83 11.00 11.82
CA PRO A 114 1.86 11.68 10.54
C PRO A 114 1.52 10.72 9.38
N PRO A 115 0.79 11.15 8.33
CA PRO A 115 0.46 10.31 7.18
C PRO A 115 1.68 9.65 6.52
N GLU A 116 2.82 10.34 6.48
CA GLU A 116 4.08 9.84 5.96
C GLU A 116 4.58 8.59 6.70
N ASP A 117 4.34 8.47 8.01
CA ASP A 117 4.72 7.30 8.80
C ASP A 117 3.90 6.07 8.41
N MET A 118 2.62 6.28 8.07
CA MET A 118 1.74 5.20 7.59
C MET A 118 2.15 4.73 6.20
N VAL A 119 2.49 5.65 5.30
CA VAL A 119 3.00 5.33 3.96
C VAL A 119 4.34 4.58 4.06
N ALA A 120 5.24 5.04 4.91
CA ALA A 120 6.51 4.37 5.16
C ALA A 120 6.32 2.97 5.78
N ALA A 121 5.34 2.81 6.68
CA ALA A 121 4.97 1.50 7.22
C ALA A 121 4.42 0.57 6.14
N LEU A 122 3.61 1.07 5.20
CA LEU A 122 3.09 0.31 4.07
C LEU A 122 4.24 -0.23 3.20
N TYR A 123 5.19 0.64 2.83
CA TYR A 123 6.37 0.25 2.06
C TYR A 123 7.22 -0.79 2.81
N ALA A 124 7.56 -0.52 4.07
CA ALA A 124 8.36 -1.43 4.88
C ALA A 124 7.74 -2.83 4.98
N VAL A 125 6.42 -2.90 5.14
CA VAL A 125 5.69 -4.17 5.17
C VAL A 125 5.71 -4.86 3.81
N LEU A 126 5.44 -4.14 2.72
CA LEU A 126 5.43 -4.71 1.37
C LEU A 126 6.80 -5.27 0.99
N PHE A 127 7.86 -4.46 1.12
CA PHE A 127 9.23 -4.90 0.83
C PHE A 127 9.61 -6.13 1.64
N HIS A 128 9.32 -6.13 2.94
CA HIS A 128 9.60 -7.28 3.78
C HIS A 128 8.82 -8.53 3.36
N LEU A 129 7.56 -8.40 2.93
CA LEU A 129 6.76 -9.53 2.45
C LEU A 129 7.25 -10.09 1.12
N VAL A 130 7.66 -9.21 0.21
CA VAL A 130 8.23 -9.60 -1.10
C VAL A 130 9.54 -10.36 -0.90
N ASP A 131 10.43 -9.82 -0.05
CA ASP A 131 11.70 -10.47 0.33
C ASP A 131 11.46 -11.81 1.06
N GLU A 132 10.60 -11.84 2.08
CA GLU A 132 10.32 -13.05 2.86
C GLU A 132 9.70 -14.16 1.99
N ALA A 133 8.89 -13.80 0.99
CA ALA A 133 8.31 -14.74 0.03
C ALA A 133 9.28 -15.14 -1.09
N GLY A 134 10.42 -14.46 -1.24
CA GLY A 134 11.39 -14.68 -2.30
C GLY A 134 10.79 -14.51 -3.70
N LEU A 135 9.94 -13.49 -3.90
CA LEU A 135 9.34 -13.25 -5.20
C LEU A 135 10.40 -12.77 -6.20
N ASP A 136 10.47 -13.46 -7.34
CA ASP A 136 11.22 -13.01 -8.50
C ASP A 136 10.37 -12.05 -9.36
N GLU A 137 10.89 -11.63 -10.51
CA GLU A 137 10.18 -10.75 -11.44
C GLU A 137 8.78 -11.28 -11.79
N GLY A 138 8.65 -12.58 -12.07
CA GLY A 138 7.37 -13.20 -12.41
C GLY A 138 6.40 -13.27 -11.22
N GLY A 139 6.93 -13.46 -10.01
CA GLY A 139 6.17 -13.38 -8.75
C GLY A 139 5.65 -11.96 -8.48
N VAL A 140 6.47 -10.94 -8.71
CA VAL A 140 6.07 -9.52 -8.59
C VAL A 140 5.02 -9.16 -9.63
N ASP A 141 5.20 -9.55 -10.90
CA ASP A 141 4.22 -9.31 -11.96
C ASP A 141 2.87 -9.94 -11.64
N SER A 142 2.89 -11.17 -11.09
CA SER A 142 1.67 -11.87 -10.66
C SER A 142 0.99 -11.18 -9.47
N LEU A 143 1.77 -10.68 -8.51
CA LEU A 143 1.26 -9.91 -7.37
C LEU A 143 0.57 -8.61 -7.85
N ILE A 144 1.22 -7.87 -8.75
CA ILE A 144 0.69 -6.63 -9.32
C ILE A 144 -0.61 -6.90 -10.08
N ALA A 145 -0.64 -7.97 -10.89
CA ALA A 145 -1.83 -8.34 -11.64
C ALA A 145 -3.02 -8.69 -10.72
N GLU A 146 -2.79 -9.45 -9.66
CA GLU A 146 -3.83 -9.78 -8.68
C GLU A 146 -4.34 -8.54 -7.95
N ALA A 147 -3.43 -7.70 -7.46
CA ALA A 147 -3.78 -6.45 -6.76
C ALA A 147 -4.59 -5.51 -7.67
N ALA A 148 -4.19 -5.36 -8.93
CA ALA A 148 -4.89 -4.51 -9.90
C ALA A 148 -6.34 -5.00 -10.15
N GLN A 149 -6.55 -6.32 -10.24
CA GLN A 149 -7.91 -6.88 -10.40
C GLN A 149 -8.83 -6.52 -9.23
N VAL A 150 -8.30 -6.45 -8.00
CA VAL A 150 -9.07 -6.03 -6.82
C VAL A 150 -9.46 -4.56 -6.91
N VAL A 151 -8.55 -3.70 -7.40
CA VAL A 151 -8.81 -2.26 -7.55
C VAL A 151 -9.82 -1.99 -8.66
N ASP A 152 -9.61 -2.52 -9.87
CA ASP A 152 -10.45 -2.23 -11.04
C ASP A 152 -11.91 -2.69 -10.84
N GLY A 153 -12.12 -3.67 -9.95
CA GLY A 153 -13.44 -4.20 -9.60
C GLY A 153 -14.16 -3.45 -8.46
N ARG A 154 -13.57 -2.39 -7.87
CA ARG A 154 -14.10 -1.73 -6.67
C ARG A 154 -14.42 -0.25 -6.89
N GLU A 155 -15.51 0.19 -6.26
CA GLU A 155 -15.78 1.60 -6.01
C GLU A 155 -15.36 1.95 -4.58
N PHE A 156 -14.61 3.03 -4.44
CA PHE A 156 -14.09 3.49 -3.16
C PHE A 156 -14.98 4.56 -2.58
N ASP A 157 -15.25 4.45 -1.27
CA ASP A 157 -15.88 5.54 -0.55
C ASP A 157 -14.81 6.56 -0.15
N VAL A 158 -14.92 7.78 -0.68
CA VAL A 158 -13.93 8.83 -0.44
C VAL A 158 -13.85 9.19 1.04
N ASP A 159 -14.97 9.15 1.74
CA ASP A 159 -15.04 9.45 3.18
C ASP A 159 -14.41 8.30 4.03
N ALA A 160 -14.11 7.15 3.43
CA ALA A 160 -13.46 5.99 4.06
C ALA A 160 -11.99 5.83 3.66
N LEU A 161 -11.45 6.71 2.82
CA LEU A 161 -10.03 6.65 2.44
C LEU A 161 -9.13 7.06 3.62
N PRO A 162 -7.96 6.42 3.76
CA PRO A 162 -7.04 6.68 4.88
C PRO A 162 -6.39 8.06 4.83
N VAL A 163 -6.44 8.72 3.67
CA VAL A 163 -5.88 10.05 3.43
C VAL A 163 -6.98 10.92 2.81
N PRO A 164 -7.16 12.17 3.28
CA PRO A 164 -8.09 13.09 2.66
C PRO A 164 -7.71 13.31 1.18
N VAL A 165 -8.66 13.10 0.27
CA VAL A 165 -8.46 13.41 -1.14
C VAL A 165 -8.63 14.91 -1.34
N PRO A 166 -7.62 15.65 -1.85
CA PRO A 166 -7.76 17.08 -2.12
C PRO A 166 -8.95 17.36 -3.05
N PRO A 167 -9.71 18.45 -2.85
CA PRO A 167 -10.85 18.79 -3.70
C PRO A 167 -10.50 18.88 -5.19
N GLU A 168 -9.30 19.36 -5.52
CA GLU A 168 -8.78 19.48 -6.88
C GLU A 168 -8.59 18.11 -7.53
N LEU A 169 -8.13 17.12 -6.74
CA LEU A 169 -7.96 15.75 -7.17
C LEU A 169 -9.32 15.06 -7.37
N MET A 170 -10.28 15.32 -6.49
CA MET A 170 -11.66 14.86 -6.64
C MET A 170 -12.31 15.35 -7.93
N GLU A 171 -12.00 16.58 -8.38
CA GLU A 171 -12.52 17.13 -9.63
C GLU A 171 -11.83 16.57 -10.88
N ARG A 172 -10.57 16.13 -10.76
CA ARG A 172 -9.84 15.42 -11.84
C ARG A 172 -10.38 14.01 -12.02
N LEU A 173 -10.54 13.26 -10.93
CA LEU A 173 -10.99 11.86 -10.95
C LEU A 173 -12.46 11.68 -11.37
N ARG A 174 -13.29 12.74 -11.27
CA ARG A 174 -14.65 12.73 -11.83
C ARG A 174 -14.70 12.94 -13.34
N ARG A 175 -13.62 13.44 -13.94
CA ARG A 175 -13.57 13.80 -15.37
C ARG A 175 -12.85 12.76 -16.23
N SER A 176 -12.07 11.87 -15.62
CA SER A 176 -11.50 10.66 -16.22
C SER A 176 -12.52 9.53 -16.28
#